data_AF-A0A7D9JBV0-F1
#
_entry.id   AF-A0A7D9JBV0-F1
#
_cell.length_a   1.000
_cell.length_b   1.000
_cell.length_c   1.000
_cell.angle_alpha   90.00
_cell.angle_beta   90.00
_cell.angle_gamma   90.00
#
_symmetry.space_group_name_H-M   'P 1'
#
loop_
_entity.id
_entity.type
_entity.pdbx_description
1 polymer ?
#
loop_
_entity_poly.entity_id
_entity_poly.type
_entity_poly.pdbx_seq_one_letter_code
_entity_poly.pdbx_strand_id
1 'polypeptide(L)'
;MACCPSEEKYGYEDSRFEKAVDAHFHCSICYNVLKEQMMCRNNEHIFCRGCITEHLTVNSHTCPECNEDLTVETLRRAPRVLSNYLSELKIKCNYSTRGCQEYIRLEELDSHVENCGFAPMKCSNEECQMVVNKREIIHHESTVCEFRKVKCHSCKKLEQDMKAINEKIEGMEVMKEKMEGLASKEDVDDVKGLMVQMFEKLRFLENTIQISSAINHASNTLMEDVLVAGGWDRDGNRLKSVERFSWKKNVWERVSSMNVGRVAATSFVYENQLFVAGGCDSDAIEVLHLNECRLQWGESVANVPYGCRTLRSVVYQNRAVLFCACGKTDYCAELYLTVSYTCKQLCKIPEPARKDYTVVAFEHKVLIWGGQSATNNSLLDSVLEFDINTNEFKAMPALPCAVHSMAAVRWGDQAILFGGFDQDGQSRKVYMYNSKTGTTTQLPSMLEERSGCAAVITGNTIVVMGGRGKTTGRVRSVEAFTLGGYSWRYLPAMNDIRGLPIATVLPTRNIR
;
A
#
# COMPACT_ATOMS: atom_id res chain seq x y z
N MET A 1 -9.59 -7.30 -28.75
CA MET A 1 -10.93 -7.70 -28.24
C MET A 1 -11.04 -7.23 -26.80
N ALA A 2 -11.83 -6.18 -26.56
CA ALA A 2 -12.14 -5.75 -25.20
C ALA A 2 -13.18 -6.72 -24.63
N CYS A 3 -12.93 -7.27 -23.44
CA CYS A 3 -13.94 -8.04 -22.73
C CYS A 3 -15.13 -7.12 -22.45
N CYS A 4 -16.18 -7.22 -23.25
CA CYS A 4 -17.53 -7.03 -22.74
C CYS A 4 -17.64 -7.90 -21.47
N PRO A 5 -18.37 -7.49 -20.43
CA PRO A 5 -18.83 -8.47 -19.46
C PRO A 5 -19.54 -9.51 -20.31
N SER A 6 -19.09 -10.77 -20.22
CA SER A 6 -19.75 -11.90 -20.86
C SER A 6 -21.25 -11.67 -20.72
N GLU A 7 -21.97 -11.55 -21.83
CA GLU A 7 -23.43 -11.49 -21.81
C GLU A 7 -23.86 -12.63 -20.90
N GLU A 8 -24.39 -12.31 -19.71
CA GLU A 8 -24.86 -13.31 -18.77
C GLU A 8 -25.98 -14.05 -19.50
N LYS A 9 -25.63 -15.18 -20.12
CA LYS A 9 -26.53 -15.98 -20.95
C LYS A 9 -27.66 -16.60 -20.12
N TYR A 10 -27.49 -16.61 -18.80
CA TYR A 10 -28.33 -17.23 -17.79
C TYR A 10 -29.20 -16.19 -17.05
N GLY A 11 -30.00 -16.64 -16.10
CA GLY A 11 -30.88 -15.77 -15.30
C GLY A 11 -30.13 -14.80 -14.38
N TYR A 12 -30.81 -13.75 -13.93
CA TYR A 12 -30.27 -12.73 -13.03
C TYR A 12 -30.16 -13.25 -11.60
N GLU A 13 -29.02 -13.08 -10.96
CA GLU A 13 -28.86 -13.45 -9.55
C GLU A 13 -29.77 -12.65 -8.61
N ASP A 14 -30.38 -13.31 -7.63
CA ASP A 14 -31.22 -12.71 -6.59
C ASP A 14 -30.55 -11.55 -5.85
N SER A 15 -29.24 -11.67 -5.61
CA SER A 15 -28.42 -10.68 -4.89
C SER A 15 -28.43 -9.29 -5.54
N ARG A 16 -28.82 -9.21 -6.82
CA ARG A 16 -28.87 -7.98 -7.60
C ARG A 16 -30.17 -7.22 -7.43
N PHE A 17 -31.24 -7.82 -6.93
CA PHE A 17 -32.53 -7.14 -6.79
C PHE A 17 -32.63 -6.37 -5.47
N GLU A 18 -33.32 -5.23 -5.49
CA GLU A 18 -33.54 -4.40 -4.27
C GLU A 18 -34.35 -5.14 -3.22
N LYS A 19 -35.26 -6.02 -3.67
CA LYS A 19 -36.17 -6.80 -2.84
C LYS A 19 -36.08 -8.25 -3.25
N ALA A 20 -36.37 -9.15 -2.30
CA ALA A 20 -36.47 -10.58 -2.57
C ALA A 20 -37.51 -10.82 -3.68
N VAL A 21 -37.12 -11.61 -4.68
CA VAL A 21 -37.97 -12.00 -5.79
C VAL A 21 -38.64 -13.33 -5.44
N ASP A 22 -39.92 -13.47 -5.78
CA ASP A 22 -40.66 -14.69 -5.49
C ASP A 22 -40.08 -15.90 -6.26
N ALA A 23 -40.02 -17.06 -5.62
CA ALA A 23 -39.49 -18.31 -6.17
C ALA A 23 -40.13 -18.68 -7.53
N HIS A 24 -41.40 -18.34 -7.76
CA HIS A 24 -42.09 -18.61 -9.04
C HIS A 24 -41.51 -17.87 -10.24
N PHE A 25 -40.67 -16.85 -10.02
CA PHE A 25 -40.00 -16.08 -11.06
C PHE A 25 -38.58 -16.57 -11.38
N HIS A 26 -38.21 -17.78 -10.93
CA HIS A 26 -36.89 -18.36 -11.15
C HIS A 26 -36.91 -19.41 -12.25
N CYS A 27 -35.82 -19.50 -12.99
CA CYS A 27 -35.64 -20.51 -14.01
C CYS A 27 -35.34 -21.87 -13.37
N SER A 28 -36.03 -22.92 -13.80
CA SER A 28 -35.79 -24.26 -13.22
C SER A 28 -34.45 -24.90 -13.62
N ILE A 29 -33.73 -24.34 -14.59
CA ILE A 29 -32.40 -24.84 -15.01
C ILE A 29 -31.28 -24.15 -14.24
N CYS A 30 -31.29 -22.81 -14.16
CA CYS A 30 -30.20 -22.05 -13.53
C CYS A 30 -30.55 -21.54 -12.13
N TYR A 31 -31.77 -21.75 -11.66
CA TYR A 31 -32.30 -21.34 -10.36
C TYR A 31 -32.25 -19.82 -10.05
N ASN A 32 -31.85 -19.01 -11.02
CA ASN A 32 -31.83 -17.55 -10.97
C ASN A 32 -33.12 -16.93 -11.53
N VAL A 33 -33.36 -15.64 -11.23
CA VAL A 33 -34.50 -14.87 -11.74
C VAL A 33 -34.52 -14.85 -13.27
N LEU A 34 -35.68 -15.10 -13.84
CA LEU A 34 -35.86 -15.36 -15.26
C LEU A 34 -35.41 -14.21 -16.17
N LYS A 35 -34.49 -14.50 -17.12
CA LYS A 35 -34.04 -13.60 -18.18
C LYS A 35 -34.55 -14.06 -19.55
N GLU A 36 -35.18 -13.16 -20.32
CA GLU A 36 -35.79 -13.46 -21.62
C GLU A 36 -36.68 -14.72 -21.57
N GLN A 37 -37.85 -14.58 -20.93
CA GLN A 37 -38.60 -15.73 -20.42
C GLN A 37 -39.25 -16.54 -21.55
N MET A 38 -38.88 -17.82 -21.63
CA MET A 38 -39.42 -18.80 -22.58
C MET A 38 -40.21 -19.87 -21.83
N MET A 39 -41.22 -20.42 -22.47
CA MET A 39 -42.16 -21.36 -21.88
C MET A 39 -42.27 -22.62 -22.74
N CYS A 40 -42.40 -23.78 -22.09
CA CYS A 40 -42.67 -25.03 -22.79
C CYS A 40 -44.08 -25.02 -23.42
N ARG A 41 -44.29 -25.86 -24.44
CA ARG A 41 -45.50 -25.81 -25.27
C ARG A 41 -46.77 -26.21 -24.51
N ASN A 42 -46.68 -27.21 -23.64
CA ASN A 42 -47.84 -27.94 -23.12
C ASN A 42 -48.10 -27.73 -21.61
N ASN A 43 -47.08 -27.44 -20.80
CA ASN A 43 -47.18 -27.50 -19.33
C ASN A 43 -46.66 -26.23 -18.60
N GLU A 44 -46.66 -25.08 -19.29
CA GLU A 44 -46.36 -23.75 -18.72
C GLU A 44 -45.02 -23.58 -17.95
N HIS A 45 -44.11 -24.57 -17.95
CA HIS A 45 -42.77 -24.45 -17.35
C HIS A 45 -41.95 -23.35 -18.02
N ILE A 46 -41.34 -22.47 -17.21
CA ILE A 46 -40.68 -21.25 -17.66
C ILE A 46 -39.17 -21.33 -17.42
N PHE A 47 -38.40 -20.87 -18.42
CA PHE A 47 -36.95 -20.92 -18.42
C PHE A 47 -36.37 -19.63 -18.98
N CYS A 48 -35.11 -19.33 -18.67
CA CYS A 48 -34.37 -18.31 -19.39
C CYS A 48 -34.10 -18.78 -20.83
N ARG A 49 -34.20 -17.88 -21.82
CA ARG A 49 -33.95 -18.21 -23.23
C ARG A 49 -32.62 -18.92 -23.44
N GLY A 50 -31.54 -18.39 -22.84
CA GLY A 50 -30.21 -18.99 -22.96
C GLY A 50 -30.12 -20.39 -22.36
N CYS A 51 -30.68 -20.60 -21.17
CA CYS A 51 -30.69 -21.91 -20.50
C CYS A 51 -31.41 -22.98 -21.33
N ILE A 52 -32.65 -22.69 -21.77
CA ILE A 52 -33.45 -23.69 -22.48
C ILE A 52 -32.93 -23.94 -23.89
N THR A 53 -32.42 -22.90 -24.57
CA THR A 53 -31.83 -23.08 -25.91
C THR A 53 -30.60 -23.97 -25.85
N GLU A 54 -29.75 -23.79 -24.84
CA GLU A 54 -28.58 -24.65 -24.64
C GLU A 54 -28.97 -26.10 -24.31
N HIS A 55 -29.94 -26.29 -23.40
CA HIS A 55 -30.46 -27.63 -23.11
C HIS A 55 -31.01 -28.34 -24.35
N LEU A 56 -31.80 -27.62 -25.16
CA LEU A 56 -32.46 -28.16 -26.35
C LEU A 56 -31.53 -28.42 -27.55
N THR A 57 -30.32 -27.88 -27.51
CA THR A 57 -29.31 -28.03 -28.57
C THR A 57 -28.20 -29.00 -28.19
N VAL A 58 -27.86 -29.09 -26.91
CA VAL A 58 -26.73 -29.87 -26.41
C VAL A 58 -27.16 -31.15 -25.68
N ASN A 59 -28.24 -31.09 -24.90
CA ASN A 59 -28.55 -32.14 -23.92
C ASN A 59 -29.70 -33.05 -24.33
N SER A 60 -30.82 -32.50 -24.79
CA SER A 60 -32.01 -33.27 -25.18
C SER A 60 -32.89 -32.48 -26.14
N HIS A 61 -33.94 -33.10 -26.69
CA HIS A 61 -35.04 -32.42 -27.38
C HIS A 61 -36.34 -32.51 -26.56
N THR A 62 -36.21 -32.41 -25.24
CA THR A 62 -37.34 -32.51 -24.31
C THR A 62 -37.32 -31.38 -23.28
N CYS A 63 -38.48 -31.10 -22.69
CA CYS A 63 -38.60 -30.18 -21.57
C CYS A 63 -37.92 -30.77 -20.32
N PRO A 64 -37.03 -30.03 -19.61
CA PRO A 64 -36.37 -30.53 -18.40
C PRO A 64 -37.30 -30.93 -17.25
N GLU A 65 -38.50 -30.33 -17.18
CA GLU A 65 -39.45 -30.54 -16.08
C GLU A 65 -40.47 -31.63 -16.38
N CYS A 66 -41.04 -31.66 -17.58
CA CYS A 66 -42.13 -32.58 -17.94
C CYS A 66 -41.74 -33.67 -18.94
N ASN A 67 -40.50 -33.69 -19.43
CA ASN A 67 -39.97 -34.65 -20.39
C ASN A 67 -40.74 -34.76 -21.73
N GLU A 68 -41.62 -33.80 -22.02
CA GLU A 68 -42.33 -33.68 -23.29
C GLU A 68 -41.41 -33.19 -24.41
N ASP A 69 -41.66 -33.62 -25.65
CA ASP A 69 -40.91 -33.20 -26.82
C ASP A 69 -40.96 -31.67 -26.98
N LEU A 70 -39.77 -31.07 -27.03
CA LEU A 70 -39.59 -29.63 -27.11
C LEU A 70 -38.37 -29.32 -27.97
N THR A 71 -38.51 -28.37 -28.88
CA THR A 71 -37.45 -27.90 -29.76
C THR A 71 -37.35 -26.38 -29.69
N VAL A 72 -36.21 -25.82 -30.11
CA VAL A 72 -36.00 -24.36 -30.10
C VAL A 72 -37.08 -23.62 -30.91
N GLU A 73 -37.59 -24.24 -31.97
CA GLU A 73 -38.65 -23.70 -32.82
C GLU A 73 -40.05 -23.75 -32.18
N THR A 74 -40.28 -24.69 -31.27
CA THR A 74 -41.60 -24.89 -30.63
C THR A 74 -41.74 -24.18 -29.28
N LEU A 75 -40.65 -23.55 -28.79
CA LEU A 75 -40.64 -22.72 -27.60
C LEU A 75 -41.56 -21.50 -27.74
N ARG A 76 -42.35 -21.22 -26.70
CA ARG A 76 -43.24 -20.05 -26.64
C ARG A 76 -42.61 -18.96 -25.79
N ARG A 77 -42.94 -17.70 -26.08
CA ARG A 77 -42.64 -16.61 -25.13
C ARG A 77 -43.59 -16.70 -23.95
N ALA A 78 -43.11 -16.37 -22.76
CA ALA A 78 -43.94 -16.35 -21.57
C ALA A 78 -45.07 -15.28 -21.66
N PRO A 79 -46.16 -15.42 -20.88
CA PRO A 79 -47.26 -14.44 -20.86
C PRO A 79 -46.80 -13.02 -20.48
N ARG A 80 -47.41 -12.00 -21.10
CA ARG A 80 -47.04 -10.59 -20.88
C ARG A 80 -47.13 -10.13 -19.43
N VAL A 81 -48.05 -10.69 -18.65
CA VAL A 81 -48.23 -10.35 -17.23
C VAL A 81 -46.95 -10.63 -16.43
N LEU A 82 -46.26 -11.74 -16.74
CA LEU A 82 -44.98 -12.10 -16.14
C LEU A 82 -43.89 -11.09 -16.51
N SER A 83 -43.80 -10.73 -17.80
CA SER A 83 -42.82 -9.75 -18.27
C SER A 83 -43.03 -8.39 -17.64
N ASN A 84 -44.28 -7.93 -17.52
CA ASN A 84 -44.61 -6.66 -16.88
C ASN A 84 -44.18 -6.63 -15.40
N TYR A 85 -44.43 -7.71 -14.66
CA TYR A 85 -44.03 -7.79 -13.26
C TYR A 85 -42.49 -7.75 -13.12
N LEU A 86 -41.77 -8.53 -13.93
CA LEU A 86 -40.32 -8.55 -13.92
C LEU A 86 -39.72 -7.20 -14.33
N SER A 87 -40.32 -6.51 -15.31
CA SER A 87 -39.89 -5.17 -15.76
C SER A 87 -39.91 -4.11 -14.65
N GLU A 88 -40.87 -4.20 -13.72
CA GLU A 88 -41.00 -3.27 -12.59
C GLU A 88 -39.99 -3.53 -11.46
N LEU A 89 -39.37 -4.71 -11.43
CA LEU A 89 -38.39 -5.04 -10.42
C LEU A 89 -37.17 -4.12 -10.55
N LYS A 90 -36.68 -3.66 -9.40
CA LYS A 90 -35.47 -2.85 -9.32
C LYS A 90 -34.25 -3.74 -9.16
N ILE A 91 -33.33 -3.61 -10.10
CA ILE A 91 -32.08 -4.36 -10.15
C ILE A 91 -30.88 -3.41 -10.09
N LYS A 92 -29.82 -3.87 -9.45
CA LYS A 92 -28.53 -3.18 -9.38
C LYS A 92 -27.84 -3.22 -10.74
N CYS A 93 -27.25 -2.10 -11.15
CA CYS A 93 -26.49 -1.99 -12.39
C CYS A 93 -25.36 -3.05 -12.49
N ASN A 94 -25.07 -3.52 -13.72
CA ASN A 94 -23.96 -4.45 -14.02
C ASN A 94 -22.60 -3.92 -13.53
N TYR A 95 -22.42 -2.61 -13.51
CA TYR A 95 -21.18 -1.94 -13.06
C TYR A 95 -21.21 -1.58 -11.57
N SER A 96 -22.01 -2.28 -10.77
CA SER A 96 -22.05 -2.05 -9.33
C SER A 96 -20.74 -2.35 -8.62
N THR A 97 -19.99 -3.34 -9.10
CA THR A 97 -18.63 -3.65 -8.63
C THR A 97 -17.62 -2.55 -9.02
N ARG A 98 -17.96 -1.70 -10.00
CA ARG A 98 -17.16 -0.53 -10.42
C ARG A 98 -17.61 0.79 -9.79
N GLY A 99 -18.67 0.76 -8.97
CA GLY A 99 -19.13 1.92 -8.19
C GLY A 99 -20.53 2.43 -8.50
N CYS A 100 -21.27 1.84 -9.45
CA CYS A 100 -22.67 2.23 -9.68
C CYS A 100 -23.57 1.70 -8.56
N GLN A 101 -24.10 2.57 -7.71
CA GLN A 101 -24.98 2.19 -6.59
C GLN A 101 -26.47 2.29 -6.93
N GLU A 102 -26.81 2.62 -8.16
CA GLU A 102 -28.20 2.82 -8.57
C GLU A 102 -28.96 1.49 -8.70
N TYR A 103 -30.17 1.48 -8.14
CA TYR A 103 -31.20 0.48 -8.38
C TYR A 103 -32.17 1.02 -9.42
N ILE A 104 -32.27 0.31 -10.54
CA ILE A 104 -32.96 0.78 -11.75
C ILE A 104 -33.99 -0.26 -12.13
N ARG A 105 -35.09 0.16 -12.75
CA ARG A 105 -36.08 -0.80 -13.25
C ARG A 105 -35.42 -1.74 -14.25
N LEU A 106 -35.77 -3.02 -14.19
CA LEU A 106 -35.18 -4.04 -15.06
C LEU A 106 -35.35 -3.68 -16.54
N GLU A 107 -36.46 -3.05 -16.92
CA GLU A 107 -36.72 -2.57 -18.28
C GLU A 107 -35.77 -1.45 -18.77
N GLU A 108 -35.20 -0.67 -17.84
CA GLU A 108 -34.31 0.45 -18.14
C GLU A 108 -32.82 0.05 -18.04
N LEU A 109 -32.52 -1.16 -17.57
CA LEU A 109 -31.16 -1.62 -17.25
C LEU A 109 -30.20 -1.48 -18.44
N ASP A 110 -30.60 -1.93 -19.63
CA ASP A 110 -29.73 -1.90 -20.81
C ASP A 110 -29.38 -0.45 -21.21
N SER A 111 -30.39 0.43 -21.20
CA SER A 111 -30.20 1.85 -21.51
C SER A 111 -29.30 2.58 -20.50
N HIS A 112 -29.39 2.20 -19.22
CA HIS A 112 -28.49 2.72 -18.20
C HIS A 112 -27.07 2.20 -18.41
N VAL A 113 -26.89 0.90 -18.65
CA VAL A 113 -25.57 0.27 -18.82
C VAL A 113 -24.79 0.93 -19.97
N GLU A 114 -25.44 1.23 -21.10
CA GLU A 114 -24.80 1.94 -22.23
C GLU A 114 -24.27 3.34 -21.85
N ASN A 115 -25.00 4.03 -20.97
CA ASN A 115 -24.72 5.41 -20.58
C ASN A 115 -24.02 5.54 -19.22
N CYS A 116 -23.80 4.43 -18.53
CA CYS A 116 -23.31 4.42 -17.17
C CYS A 116 -21.90 5.04 -17.11
N GLY A 117 -21.72 6.05 -16.27
CA GLY A 117 -20.40 6.68 -16.06
C GLY A 117 -19.33 5.72 -15.52
N PHE A 118 -19.75 4.59 -14.95
CA PHE A 118 -18.87 3.52 -14.43
C PHE A 118 -18.56 2.42 -15.46
N ALA A 119 -19.11 2.52 -16.67
CA ALA A 119 -18.79 1.59 -17.75
C ALA A 119 -17.27 1.59 -18.04
N PRO A 120 -16.64 0.42 -18.22
CA PRO A 120 -15.21 0.32 -18.46
C PRO A 120 -14.82 0.89 -19.83
N MET A 121 -13.83 1.78 -19.87
CA MET A 121 -13.27 2.37 -21.08
C MET A 121 -11.74 2.21 -21.09
N LYS A 122 -11.18 1.86 -22.25
CA LYS A 122 -9.73 1.75 -22.45
C LYS A 122 -9.13 3.11 -22.72
N CYS A 123 -7.95 3.36 -22.17
CA CYS A 123 -7.15 4.55 -22.44
C CYS A 123 -6.75 4.63 -23.92
N SER A 124 -6.79 5.83 -24.50
CA SER A 124 -6.41 6.10 -25.88
C SER A 124 -4.91 6.40 -26.07
N ASN A 125 -4.15 6.58 -24.98
CA ASN A 125 -2.71 6.80 -25.05
C ASN A 125 -1.97 5.52 -25.46
N GLU A 126 -1.06 5.64 -26.44
CA GLU A 126 -0.24 4.53 -26.94
C GLU A 126 0.50 3.85 -25.77
N GLU A 127 0.54 2.51 -25.78
CA GLU A 127 1.10 1.64 -24.72
C GLU A 127 0.34 1.59 -23.38
N CYS A 128 -0.67 2.44 -23.14
CA CYS A 128 -1.47 2.35 -21.93
C CYS A 128 -2.55 1.26 -22.03
N GLN A 129 -2.43 0.20 -21.23
CA GLN A 129 -3.42 -0.89 -21.18
C GLN A 129 -4.49 -0.72 -20.08
N MET A 130 -4.57 0.44 -19.44
CA MET A 130 -5.49 0.67 -18.33
C MET A 130 -6.96 0.75 -18.79
N VAL A 131 -7.84 0.17 -17.98
CA VAL A 131 -9.30 0.25 -18.13
C VAL A 131 -9.87 1.07 -16.98
N VAL A 132 -10.34 2.27 -17.27
CA VAL A 132 -10.89 3.22 -16.29
C VAL A 132 -12.39 3.40 -16.49
N ASN A 133 -13.07 4.07 -15.56
CA ASN A 133 -14.49 4.39 -15.71
C ASN A 133 -14.70 5.45 -16.80
N LYS A 134 -15.77 5.32 -17.60
CA LYS A 134 -16.11 6.23 -18.70
C LYS A 134 -16.09 7.71 -18.29
N ARG A 135 -16.54 8.03 -17.08
CA ARG A 135 -16.54 9.41 -16.55
C ARG A 135 -15.14 9.98 -16.23
N GLU A 136 -14.15 9.11 -16.03
CA GLU A 136 -12.78 9.46 -15.58
C GLU A 136 -11.76 9.39 -16.72
N ILE A 137 -12.16 8.94 -17.92
CA ILE A 137 -11.25 8.69 -19.06
C ILE A 137 -10.45 9.94 -19.45
N ILE A 138 -11.10 11.11 -19.49
CA ILE A 138 -10.46 12.37 -19.88
C ILE A 138 -9.40 12.79 -18.87
N HIS A 139 -9.70 12.67 -17.58
CA HIS A 139 -8.75 12.99 -16.51
C HIS A 139 -7.57 12.02 -16.51
N HIS A 140 -7.83 10.73 -16.72
CA HIS A 140 -6.77 9.75 -16.87
C HIS A 140 -5.84 10.09 -18.05
N GLU A 141 -6.38 10.27 -19.26
CA GLU A 141 -5.58 10.51 -20.46
C GLU A 141 -4.75 11.79 -20.40
N SER A 142 -5.31 12.85 -19.82
CA SER A 142 -4.69 14.19 -19.83
C SER A 142 -3.74 14.46 -18.66
N THR A 143 -3.98 13.89 -17.48
CA THR A 143 -3.23 14.27 -16.27
C THR A 143 -2.62 13.13 -15.49
N VAL A 144 -3.11 11.90 -15.64
CA VAL A 144 -2.66 10.76 -14.81
C VAL A 144 -1.80 9.79 -15.60
N CYS A 145 -2.19 9.47 -16.83
CA CYS A 145 -1.54 8.45 -17.66
C CYS A 145 -0.04 8.73 -17.81
N GLU A 146 0.77 7.72 -17.51
CA GLU A 146 2.24 7.78 -17.60
C GLU A 146 2.73 7.85 -19.05
N PHE A 147 1.93 7.31 -19.98
CA PHE A 147 2.20 7.32 -21.42
C PHE A 147 1.67 8.59 -22.12
N ARG A 148 1.21 9.60 -21.36
CA ARG A 148 0.75 10.86 -21.96
C ARG A 148 1.94 11.61 -22.55
N LYS A 149 1.79 12.12 -23.76
CA LYS A 149 2.83 12.91 -24.43
C LYS A 149 2.86 14.33 -23.85
N VAL A 150 3.93 14.70 -23.15
CA VAL A 150 4.14 16.06 -22.60
C VAL A 150 5.19 16.80 -23.44
N LYS A 151 4.93 18.07 -23.79
CA LYS A 151 5.89 18.90 -24.54
C LYS A 151 7.03 19.38 -23.63
N CYS A 152 8.25 18.89 -23.88
CA CYS A 152 9.47 19.32 -23.19
C CYS A 152 9.97 20.67 -23.72
N HIS A 153 10.22 21.65 -22.83
CA HIS A 153 10.74 22.98 -23.20
C HIS A 153 12.29 23.11 -23.12
N SER A 154 13.01 22.11 -22.59
CA SER A 154 14.43 22.27 -22.23
C SER A 154 15.37 21.13 -22.67
N CYS A 155 14.90 20.22 -23.54
CA CYS A 155 15.60 18.97 -23.86
C CYS A 155 16.99 19.15 -24.52
N LYS A 156 17.24 20.26 -25.23
CA LYS A 156 18.54 20.52 -25.87
C LYS A 156 19.70 20.77 -24.90
N LYS A 157 19.40 21.23 -23.67
CA LYS A 157 20.42 21.51 -22.65
C LYS A 157 20.87 20.24 -21.94
N LEU A 158 19.92 19.34 -21.66
CA LEU A 158 20.18 18.04 -21.04
C LEU A 158 21.06 17.12 -21.89
N GLU A 159 20.90 17.12 -23.22
CA GLU A 159 21.75 16.33 -24.12
C GLU A 159 23.21 16.78 -24.12
N GLN A 160 23.46 18.09 -23.98
CA GLN A 160 24.81 18.65 -23.92
C GLN A 160 25.50 18.31 -22.60
N ASP A 161 24.76 18.37 -21.49
CA ASP A 161 25.27 18.04 -20.16
C ASP A 161 25.60 16.54 -20.05
N MET A 162 24.79 15.66 -20.65
CA MET A 162 25.04 14.20 -20.68
C MET A 162 26.30 13.83 -21.46
N LYS A 163 26.60 14.56 -22.54
CA LYS A 163 27.80 14.32 -23.36
C LYS A 163 29.09 14.68 -22.62
N ALA A 164 29.08 15.81 -21.89
CA ALA A 164 30.22 16.28 -21.10
C ALA A 164 30.53 15.40 -19.88
N ILE A 165 29.56 14.65 -19.36
CA ILE A 165 29.74 13.73 -18.23
C ILE A 165 30.43 12.44 -18.70
N ASN A 166 30.05 11.90 -19.86
CA ASN A 166 30.64 10.66 -20.38
C ASN A 166 32.14 10.83 -20.71
N GLU A 167 32.54 11.96 -21.28
CA GLU A 167 33.96 12.26 -21.57
C GLU A 167 34.83 12.34 -20.29
N LYS A 168 34.23 12.72 -19.15
CA LYS A 168 34.93 12.77 -17.86
C LYS A 168 35.07 11.40 -17.20
N ILE A 169 34.12 10.49 -17.43
CA ILE A 169 34.16 9.11 -16.91
C ILE A 169 35.27 8.33 -17.60
N GLU A 170 35.40 8.45 -18.93
CA GLU A 170 36.48 7.81 -19.70
C GLU A 170 37.88 8.27 -19.24
N GLY A 171 38.03 9.55 -18.91
CA GLY A 171 39.30 10.08 -18.38
C GLY A 171 39.70 9.54 -17.00
N MET A 172 38.73 9.14 -16.16
CA MET A 172 38.98 8.57 -14.83
C MET A 172 39.37 7.09 -14.89
N GLU A 173 38.85 6.32 -15.85
CA GLU A 173 39.19 4.89 -16.02
C GLU A 173 40.65 4.70 -16.42
N VAL A 174 41.17 5.56 -17.31
CA VAL A 174 42.60 5.58 -17.70
C VAL A 174 43.52 5.88 -16.52
N MET A 175 43.04 6.66 -15.53
CA MET A 175 43.81 7.03 -14.35
C MET A 175 43.85 5.90 -13.32
N LYS A 176 42.80 5.08 -13.25
CA LYS A 176 42.69 3.88 -12.41
C LYS A 176 43.67 2.78 -12.85
N GLU A 177 43.74 2.50 -14.15
CA GLU A 177 44.67 1.49 -14.70
C GLU A 177 46.15 1.80 -14.41
N LYS A 178 46.51 3.09 -14.34
CA LYS A 178 47.88 3.53 -14.02
C LYS A 178 48.24 3.34 -12.55
N MET A 179 47.27 3.36 -11.63
CA MET A 179 47.52 3.17 -10.20
C MET A 179 47.64 1.69 -9.81
N GLU A 180 46.95 0.79 -10.53
CA GLU A 180 46.99 -0.65 -10.28
C GLU A 180 48.33 -1.29 -10.69
N GLY A 181 49.15 -0.61 -11.50
CA GLY A 181 50.45 -1.09 -11.98
C GLY A 181 51.66 -0.95 -11.03
N LEU A 182 51.50 -0.38 -9.82
CA LEU A 182 52.63 0.02 -8.96
C LEU A 182 52.83 -0.80 -7.67
N ALA A 183 52.16 -1.93 -7.46
CA ALA A 183 52.29 -2.70 -6.20
C ALA A 183 53.12 -3.99 -6.33
N SER A 184 54.33 -4.03 -5.76
CA SER A 184 55.15 -5.25 -5.58
C SER A 184 55.33 -5.65 -4.11
N LYS A 185 54.89 -6.88 -3.80
CA LYS A 185 55.34 -7.88 -2.79
C LYS A 185 56.20 -7.42 -1.60
N GLU A 186 55.68 -7.47 -0.38
CA GLU A 186 55.71 -8.66 0.53
C GLU A 186 55.22 -8.35 1.98
N ASP A 187 54.96 -7.09 2.35
CA ASP A 187 54.28 -6.71 3.62
C ASP A 187 52.74 -6.71 3.53
N VAL A 188 52.22 -7.45 2.55
CA VAL A 188 50.92 -7.14 1.95
C VAL A 188 49.74 -7.74 2.72
N ASP A 189 49.89 -8.78 3.53
CA ASP A 189 48.74 -9.45 4.15
C ASP A 189 48.26 -8.79 5.45
N ASP A 190 49.16 -8.22 6.27
CA ASP A 190 48.77 -7.43 7.46
C ASP A 190 48.27 -6.03 7.07
N VAL A 191 48.87 -5.44 6.04
CA VAL A 191 48.36 -4.19 5.45
C VAL A 191 47.07 -4.45 4.69
N LYS A 192 46.86 -5.60 4.03
CA LYS A 192 45.56 -5.97 3.43
C LYS A 192 44.47 -6.14 4.48
N GLY A 193 44.75 -6.67 5.68
CA GLY A 193 43.74 -6.80 6.73
C GLY A 193 43.23 -5.42 7.20
N LEU A 194 44.16 -4.50 7.46
CA LEU A 194 43.85 -3.12 7.86
C LEU A 194 43.33 -2.28 6.68
N MET A 195 43.83 -2.51 5.47
CA MET A 195 43.35 -1.88 4.24
C MET A 195 41.98 -2.41 3.84
N VAL A 196 41.62 -3.68 4.03
CA VAL A 196 40.26 -4.18 3.73
C VAL A 196 39.26 -3.58 4.72
N GLN A 197 39.59 -3.46 6.01
CA GLN A 197 38.74 -2.72 6.96
C GLN A 197 38.68 -1.21 6.68
N MET A 198 39.78 -0.60 6.23
CA MET A 198 39.84 0.80 5.86
C MET A 198 39.17 1.08 4.50
N PHE A 199 39.26 0.16 3.53
CA PHE A 199 38.61 0.20 2.22
C PHE A 199 37.15 -0.21 2.28
N GLU A 200 36.70 -0.99 3.26
CA GLU A 200 35.27 -1.15 3.53
C GLU A 200 34.69 0.12 4.14
N LYS A 201 35.39 0.78 5.08
CA LYS A 201 35.01 2.11 5.60
C LYS A 201 35.13 3.21 4.55
N LEU A 202 36.11 3.16 3.66
CA LEU A 202 36.30 4.12 2.57
C LEU A 202 35.40 3.82 1.38
N ARG A 203 35.03 2.56 1.07
CA ARG A 203 33.95 2.24 0.11
C ARG A 203 32.59 2.64 0.64
N PHE A 204 32.40 2.59 1.95
CA PHE A 204 31.22 3.12 2.60
C PHE A 204 31.17 4.65 2.48
N LEU A 205 32.31 5.34 2.63
CA LEU A 205 32.45 6.77 2.34
C LEU A 205 32.40 7.10 0.83
N GLU A 206 32.90 6.25 -0.06
CA GLU A 206 32.89 6.42 -1.53
C GLU A 206 31.52 6.15 -2.13
N ASN A 207 30.75 5.19 -1.61
CA ASN A 207 29.32 5.08 -1.91
C ASN A 207 28.56 6.30 -1.36
N THR A 208 29.05 6.93 -0.30
CA THR A 208 28.55 8.22 0.19
C THR A 208 29.01 9.39 -0.70
N ILE A 209 30.13 9.27 -1.42
CA ILE A 209 30.69 10.29 -2.34
C ILE A 209 30.16 10.14 -3.78
N GLN A 210 29.79 8.94 -4.22
CA GLN A 210 28.96 8.71 -5.41
C GLN A 210 27.54 9.24 -5.19
N ILE A 211 27.08 9.30 -3.93
CA ILE A 211 25.92 10.11 -3.55
C ILE A 211 26.33 11.60 -3.46
N SER A 212 27.57 11.95 -3.14
CA SER A 212 27.99 13.36 -3.04
C SER A 212 28.13 14.10 -4.37
N SER A 213 28.35 13.40 -5.49
CA SER A 213 28.17 13.99 -6.82
C SER A 213 26.69 14.32 -7.09
N ALA A 214 25.74 13.58 -6.49
CA ALA A 214 24.34 13.97 -6.40
C ALA A 214 24.07 15.03 -5.31
N ILE A 215 24.92 15.14 -4.27
CA ILE A 215 24.85 16.20 -3.24
C ILE A 215 25.34 17.56 -3.78
N ASN A 216 26.17 17.60 -4.83
CA ASN A 216 26.50 18.87 -5.48
C ASN A 216 25.36 19.46 -6.34
N HIS A 217 24.27 18.70 -6.56
CA HIS A 217 22.96 19.25 -6.96
C HIS A 217 22.03 19.56 -5.78
N ALA A 218 22.47 19.29 -4.54
CA ALA A 218 21.68 19.35 -3.31
C ALA A 218 22.10 20.49 -2.37
N SER A 219 22.54 21.64 -2.89
CA SER A 219 22.67 22.85 -2.06
C SER A 219 21.33 23.49 -1.68
N ASN A 220 20.21 22.78 -1.85
CA ASN A 220 18.84 23.24 -1.57
C ASN A 220 17.88 22.11 -1.13
N THR A 221 18.34 21.05 -0.45
CA THR A 221 17.40 20.07 0.12
C THR A 221 16.73 20.68 1.35
N LEU A 222 15.59 21.33 1.13
CA LEU A 222 14.72 21.83 2.19
C LEU A 222 14.34 20.66 3.11
N MET A 223 14.65 20.78 4.40
CA MET A 223 14.13 19.84 5.39
C MET A 223 12.62 19.99 5.47
N GLU A 224 11.91 18.93 5.09
CA GLU A 224 10.47 18.85 5.13
C GLU A 224 9.98 18.69 6.57
N ASP A 225 8.91 19.40 6.90
CA ASP A 225 8.27 19.38 8.21
C ASP A 225 7.75 17.97 8.54
N VAL A 226 7.75 17.65 9.83
CA VAL A 226 7.38 16.32 10.31
C VAL A 226 6.04 16.38 11.02
N LEU A 227 5.16 15.43 10.76
CA LEU A 227 3.87 15.31 11.44
C LEU A 227 3.85 14.03 12.27
N VAL A 228 3.38 14.12 13.51
CA VAL A 228 3.21 12.99 14.44
C VAL A 228 1.78 12.97 14.96
N ALA A 229 1.18 11.79 15.03
CA ALA A 229 -0.21 11.64 15.45
C ALA A 229 -0.41 10.41 16.33
N GLY A 230 -1.42 10.51 17.20
CA GLY A 230 -1.86 9.41 18.05
C GLY A 230 -0.81 8.91 19.05
N GLY A 231 -0.95 7.65 19.42
CA GLY A 231 -0.16 6.97 20.44
C GLY A 231 -0.82 6.99 21.82
N TRP A 232 -0.17 6.31 22.76
CA TRP A 232 -0.53 6.32 24.17
C TRP A 232 0.07 7.54 24.87
N ASP A 233 -0.71 8.20 25.70
CA ASP A 233 -0.20 9.17 26.66
C ASP A 233 0.44 8.49 27.88
N ARG A 234 0.85 9.30 28.87
CA ARG A 234 1.44 8.81 30.13
C ARG A 234 0.48 7.88 30.89
N ASP A 235 -0.81 8.21 30.93
CA ASP A 235 -1.82 7.55 31.74
C ASP A 235 -2.42 6.32 31.04
N GLY A 236 -2.06 6.10 29.77
CA GLY A 236 -2.58 5.00 28.97
C GLY A 236 -3.90 5.34 28.26
N ASN A 237 -4.21 6.62 28.06
CA ASN A 237 -5.27 7.05 27.16
C ASN A 237 -4.78 7.13 25.73
N ARG A 238 -5.69 6.92 24.78
CA ARG A 238 -5.43 7.01 23.35
C ARG A 238 -5.46 8.47 22.91
N LEU A 239 -4.38 8.96 22.33
CA LEU A 239 -4.31 10.31 21.82
C LEU A 239 -5.01 10.42 20.47
N LYS A 240 -5.79 11.48 20.30
CA LYS A 240 -6.24 11.98 19.00
C LYS A 240 -5.42 13.16 18.50
N SER A 241 -4.57 13.71 19.36
CA SER A 241 -3.78 14.90 19.06
C SER A 241 -2.76 14.64 17.97
N VAL A 242 -2.52 15.67 17.18
CA VAL A 242 -1.59 15.69 16.06
C VAL A 242 -0.70 16.91 16.22
N GLU A 243 0.59 16.73 15.99
CA GLU A 243 1.59 17.80 16.10
C GLU A 243 2.45 17.84 14.85
N ARG A 244 2.84 19.05 14.46
CA ARG A 244 3.75 19.32 13.34
C ARG A 244 5.02 19.98 13.87
N PHE A 245 6.17 19.39 13.57
CA PHE A 245 7.46 20.01 13.76
C PHE A 245 7.81 20.86 12.54
N SER A 246 8.04 22.16 12.77
CA SER A 246 8.53 23.05 11.73
C SER A 246 10.04 23.22 11.82
N TRP A 247 10.78 22.84 10.78
CA TRP A 247 12.24 23.05 10.76
C TRP A 247 12.62 24.52 10.78
N LYS A 248 11.83 25.35 10.08
CA LYS A 248 12.06 26.80 10.01
C LYS A 248 11.91 27.47 11.38
N LYS A 249 10.91 27.07 12.16
CA LYS A 249 10.65 27.65 13.48
C LYS A 249 11.34 26.89 14.62
N ASN A 250 11.79 25.66 14.36
CA ASN A 250 12.34 24.73 15.34
C ASN A 250 11.40 24.54 16.55
N VAL A 251 10.10 24.35 16.30
CA VAL A 251 9.09 24.12 17.34
C VAL A 251 8.03 23.12 16.87
N TRP A 252 7.39 22.45 17.84
CA TRP A 252 6.21 21.63 17.63
C TRP A 252 4.94 22.44 17.82
N GLU A 253 4.09 22.46 16.80
CA GLU A 253 2.80 23.14 16.80
C GLU A 253 1.68 22.09 16.79
N ARG A 254 0.67 22.25 17.64
CA ARG A 254 -0.53 21.41 17.56
C ARG A 254 -1.31 21.76 16.29
N VAL A 255 -1.75 20.73 15.57
CA VAL A 255 -2.63 20.86 14.40
C VAL A 255 -3.95 20.13 14.67
N SER A 256 -4.86 20.16 13.69
CA SER A 256 -6.17 19.52 13.80
C SER A 256 -6.05 18.07 14.27
N SER A 257 -6.79 17.74 15.33
CA SER A 257 -6.80 16.39 15.91
C SER A 257 -7.58 15.42 15.02
N MET A 258 -7.20 14.14 15.07
CA MET A 258 -7.99 13.05 14.50
C MET A 258 -9.38 12.99 15.14
N ASN A 259 -10.34 12.40 14.43
CA ASN A 259 -11.68 12.13 14.94
C ASN A 259 -11.65 11.07 16.04
N VAL A 260 -10.78 10.06 15.90
CA VAL A 260 -10.63 8.96 16.85
C VAL A 260 -9.20 8.91 17.41
N GLY A 261 -9.08 8.61 18.71
CA GLY A 261 -7.78 8.35 19.34
C GLY A 261 -7.21 6.99 18.91
N ARG A 262 -6.02 6.98 18.32
CA ARG A 262 -5.42 5.79 17.69
C ARG A 262 -4.07 5.43 18.28
N VAL A 263 -3.78 4.13 18.35
CA VAL A 263 -2.51 3.56 18.80
C VAL A 263 -2.14 2.40 17.90
N ALA A 264 -0.86 2.25 17.56
CA ALA A 264 -0.38 1.17 16.69
C ALA A 264 -1.12 1.13 15.33
N ALA A 265 -1.55 2.32 14.90
CA ALA A 265 -2.09 2.57 13.57
C ALA A 265 -0.95 2.59 12.55
N THR A 266 -1.32 2.61 11.27
CA THR A 266 -0.38 2.87 10.18
C THR A 266 -0.75 4.15 9.46
N SER A 267 0.24 4.76 8.81
CA SER A 267 0.04 5.96 8.02
C SER A 267 0.85 5.93 6.74
N PHE A 268 0.26 6.42 5.66
CA PHE A 268 0.94 6.58 4.39
C PHE A 268 0.45 7.82 3.66
N VAL A 269 1.31 8.41 2.83
CA VAL A 269 0.96 9.56 2.00
C VAL A 269 0.70 9.07 0.57
N TYR A 270 -0.42 9.48 0.00
CA TYR A 270 -0.81 9.20 -1.38
C TYR A 270 -1.57 10.39 -1.95
N GLU A 271 -1.24 10.85 -3.17
CA GLU A 271 -1.89 12.00 -3.84
C GLU A 271 -2.05 13.25 -2.94
N ASN A 272 -1.03 13.56 -2.14
CA ASN A 272 -1.01 14.66 -1.18
C ASN A 272 -2.11 14.60 -0.10
N GLN A 273 -2.52 13.38 0.24
CA GLN A 273 -3.38 13.07 1.37
C GLN A 273 -2.62 12.10 2.29
N LEU A 274 -2.70 12.34 3.60
CA LEU A 274 -2.18 11.43 4.61
C LEU A 274 -3.31 10.52 5.07
N PHE A 275 -3.19 9.24 4.77
CA PHE A 275 -4.11 8.22 5.24
C PHE A 275 -3.62 7.69 6.58
N VAL A 276 -4.53 7.53 7.53
CA VAL A 276 -4.29 6.86 8.82
C VAL A 276 -5.27 5.71 8.95
N ALA A 277 -4.74 4.49 8.93
CA ALA A 277 -5.53 3.27 8.91
C ALA A 277 -5.37 2.44 10.20
N GLY A 278 -6.52 2.03 10.72
CA GLY A 278 -6.73 1.17 11.88
C GLY A 278 -6.07 1.61 13.19
N GLY A 279 -5.62 0.63 13.99
CA GLY A 279 -5.24 0.80 15.39
C GLY A 279 -6.42 0.53 16.34
N CYS A 280 -6.18 -0.25 17.40
CA CYS A 280 -7.16 -0.58 18.46
C CYS A 280 -8.53 -1.10 17.98
N ASP A 281 -8.53 -2.14 17.15
CA ASP A 281 -9.73 -2.84 16.68
C ASP A 281 -10.69 -1.95 15.85
N SER A 282 -10.23 -0.77 15.42
CA SER A 282 -10.94 0.09 14.47
C SER A 282 -10.61 -0.31 13.03
N ASP A 283 -11.65 -0.41 12.22
CA ASP A 283 -11.63 -0.60 10.77
C ASP A 283 -11.59 0.73 9.99
N ALA A 284 -11.94 1.85 10.63
CA ALA A 284 -12.02 3.16 10.01
C ALA A 284 -10.65 3.70 9.53
N ILE A 285 -10.64 4.26 8.32
CA ILE A 285 -9.51 5.00 7.74
C ILE A 285 -9.84 6.51 7.74
N GLU A 286 -9.00 7.30 8.38
CA GLU A 286 -9.09 8.76 8.37
C GLU A 286 -8.11 9.35 7.36
N VAL A 287 -8.52 10.42 6.67
CA VAL A 287 -7.73 11.08 5.63
C VAL A 287 -7.49 12.53 6.03
N LEU A 288 -6.22 12.93 6.08
CA LEU A 288 -5.83 14.32 6.28
C LEU A 288 -5.44 14.93 4.95
N HIS A 289 -6.16 15.97 4.53
CA HIS A 289 -5.88 16.69 3.30
C HIS A 289 -4.71 17.67 3.49
N LEU A 290 -3.57 17.41 2.83
CA LEU A 290 -2.34 18.20 3.02
C LEU A 290 -2.31 19.49 2.16
N ASN A 291 -3.16 19.52 1.12
CA ASN A 291 -3.31 20.63 0.15
C ASN A 291 -3.93 21.91 0.73
N GLU A 292 -4.64 21.82 1.85
CA GLU A 292 -5.42 22.95 2.36
C GLU A 292 -4.61 23.87 3.28
N CYS A 293 -4.88 25.18 3.26
CA CYS A 293 -4.21 26.15 4.15
C CYS A 293 -4.37 25.79 5.64
N ARG A 294 -5.44 25.06 5.99
CA ARG A 294 -5.67 24.45 7.31
C ARG A 294 -5.81 22.95 7.11
N LEU A 295 -5.05 22.18 7.88
CA LEU A 295 -5.17 20.71 7.87
C LEU A 295 -6.56 20.31 8.37
N GLN A 296 -7.31 19.56 7.56
CA GLN A 296 -8.63 19.04 7.93
C GLN A 296 -8.67 17.52 7.77
N TRP A 297 -9.32 16.85 8.73
CA TRP A 297 -9.55 15.42 8.70
C TRP A 297 -10.91 15.14 8.06
N GLY A 298 -10.91 14.25 7.06
CA GLY A 298 -12.09 13.65 6.47
C GLY A 298 -12.14 12.16 6.79
N GLU A 299 -13.33 11.57 6.60
CA GLU A 299 -13.51 10.12 6.64
C GLU A 299 -13.28 9.54 5.25
N SER A 300 -12.53 8.44 5.17
CA SER A 300 -12.49 7.64 3.95
C SER A 300 -13.75 6.77 3.86
N VAL A 301 -14.26 6.57 2.66
CA VAL A 301 -15.25 5.51 2.37
C VAL A 301 -14.64 4.09 2.46
N ALA A 302 -13.31 3.99 2.61
CA ALA A 302 -12.57 2.75 2.77
C ALA A 302 -12.48 2.31 4.24
N ASN A 303 -12.72 1.03 4.49
CA ASN A 303 -12.43 0.40 5.78
C ASN A 303 -11.36 -0.68 5.62
N VAL A 304 -10.51 -0.83 6.63
CA VAL A 304 -9.61 -1.98 6.76
C VAL A 304 -10.49 -3.21 6.95
N PRO A 305 -10.24 -4.34 6.25
CA PRO A 305 -11.18 -5.46 6.17
C PRO A 305 -11.46 -6.12 7.52
N TYR A 306 -10.58 -5.93 8.51
CA TYR A 306 -10.77 -6.39 9.88
C TYR A 306 -10.10 -5.41 10.86
N GLY A 307 -10.70 -5.20 12.03
CA GLY A 307 -10.11 -4.40 13.11
C GLY A 307 -8.80 -5.01 13.61
N CYS A 308 -7.67 -4.57 13.05
CA CYS A 308 -6.36 -5.14 13.35
C CYS A 308 -5.58 -4.30 14.37
N ARG A 309 -4.84 -5.00 15.23
CA ARG A 309 -3.83 -4.42 16.10
C ARG A 309 -2.50 -4.41 15.36
N THR A 310 -1.76 -3.33 15.47
CA THR A 310 -0.43 -3.20 14.85
C THR A 310 -0.49 -3.34 13.33
N LEU A 311 -0.97 -2.28 12.69
CA LEU A 311 -0.91 -2.14 11.24
C LEU A 311 0.42 -1.52 10.84
N ARG A 312 1.02 -2.07 9.78
CA ARG A 312 2.07 -1.38 9.03
C ARG A 312 1.73 -1.41 7.56
N SER A 313 1.84 -0.28 6.87
CA SER A 313 1.51 -0.15 5.46
C SER A 313 2.72 0.20 4.63
N VAL A 314 2.73 -0.30 3.40
CA VAL A 314 3.64 0.08 2.33
C VAL A 314 2.80 0.57 1.16
N VAL A 315 3.21 1.63 0.47
CA VAL A 315 2.57 2.06 -0.78
C VAL A 315 3.47 1.69 -1.96
N TYR A 316 2.89 1.02 -2.96
CA TYR A 316 3.55 0.64 -4.21
C TYR A 316 2.55 0.69 -5.38
N GLN A 317 2.85 1.45 -6.44
CA GLN A 317 2.03 1.55 -7.66
C GLN A 317 0.51 1.67 -7.41
N ASN A 318 0.08 2.69 -6.66
CA ASN A 318 -1.32 2.96 -6.28
C ASN A 318 -1.99 1.85 -5.44
N ARG A 319 -1.19 1.02 -4.78
CA ARG A 319 -1.65 -0.01 -3.84
C ARG A 319 -1.02 0.22 -2.48
N ALA A 320 -1.83 0.25 -1.44
CA ALA A 320 -1.35 0.17 -0.07
C ALA A 320 -1.37 -1.30 0.38
N VAL A 321 -0.21 -1.91 0.56
CA VAL A 321 -0.07 -3.24 1.16
C VAL A 321 -0.04 -3.07 2.68
N LEU A 322 -1.08 -3.55 3.34
CA LEU A 322 -1.27 -3.55 4.77
C LEU A 322 -0.77 -4.89 5.34
N PHE A 323 0.15 -4.81 6.29
CA PHE A 323 0.62 -5.93 7.10
C PHE A 323 -0.09 -5.86 8.45
N CYS A 324 -0.96 -6.85 8.67
CA CYS A 324 -1.91 -6.89 9.78
C CYS A 324 -1.52 -7.98 10.78
N ALA A 325 -1.40 -7.63 12.07
CA ALA A 325 -1.20 -8.61 13.15
C ALA A 325 -2.49 -8.76 13.98
N CYS A 326 -3.38 -9.67 13.60
CA CYS A 326 -4.64 -9.90 14.32
C CYS A 326 -4.58 -11.17 15.15
N GLY A 327 -3.83 -11.18 16.27
CA GLY A 327 -3.88 -12.10 17.43
C GLY A 327 -4.00 -13.63 17.23
N LYS A 328 -4.89 -14.10 16.36
CA LYS A 328 -5.12 -15.46 15.87
C LYS A 328 -4.45 -15.74 14.51
N THR A 329 -4.34 -14.76 13.60
CA THR A 329 -3.70 -14.93 12.28
C THR A 329 -3.09 -13.63 11.75
N ASP A 330 -1.87 -13.71 11.25
CA ASP A 330 -1.23 -12.63 10.51
C ASP A 330 -1.52 -12.74 9.02
N TYR A 331 -1.85 -11.62 8.40
CA TYR A 331 -2.11 -11.59 6.97
C TYR A 331 -1.62 -10.29 6.34
N CYS A 332 -1.33 -10.37 5.05
CA CYS A 332 -1.14 -9.21 4.20
C CYS A 332 -2.45 -8.93 3.48
N ALA A 333 -2.84 -7.66 3.41
CA ALA A 333 -3.96 -7.21 2.61
C ALA A 333 -3.54 -6.09 1.68
N GLU A 334 -4.13 -6.05 0.51
CA GLU A 334 -3.94 -5.02 -0.50
C GLU A 334 -5.14 -4.09 -0.47
N LEU A 335 -4.90 -2.80 -0.28
CA LEU A 335 -5.87 -1.74 -0.41
C LEU A 335 -5.57 -1.01 -1.71
N TYR A 336 -6.48 -1.11 -2.67
CA TYR A 336 -6.38 -0.33 -3.90
C TYR A 336 -6.68 1.14 -3.60
N LEU A 337 -5.74 2.04 -3.92
CA LEU A 337 -5.88 3.48 -3.70
C LEU A 337 -6.60 4.19 -4.87
N THR A 338 -7.20 3.40 -5.77
CA THR A 338 -8.08 3.87 -6.85
C THR A 338 -9.54 3.90 -6.39
N VAL A 339 -10.40 4.71 -7.03
CA VAL A 339 -11.76 5.01 -6.55
C VAL A 339 -12.68 3.78 -6.63
N SER A 340 -12.68 3.03 -5.54
CA SER A 340 -13.64 2.03 -5.06
C SER A 340 -13.12 1.38 -3.76
N TYR A 341 -11.89 1.69 -3.34
CA TYR A 341 -11.25 1.28 -2.09
C TYR A 341 -11.59 -0.16 -1.68
N THR A 342 -11.34 -1.10 -2.58
CA THR A 342 -11.51 -2.52 -2.28
C THR A 342 -10.27 -3.01 -1.55
N CYS A 343 -10.49 -3.71 -0.43
CA CYS A 343 -9.42 -4.40 0.26
C CYS A 343 -9.49 -5.90 0.01
N LYS A 344 -8.36 -6.50 -0.37
CA LYS A 344 -8.22 -7.92 -0.67
C LYS A 344 -7.14 -8.54 0.21
N GLN A 345 -7.43 -9.63 0.90
CA GLN A 345 -6.39 -10.41 1.56
C GLN A 345 -5.50 -11.08 0.51
N LEU A 346 -4.18 -10.86 0.59
CA LEU A 346 -3.20 -11.41 -0.34
C LEU A 346 -2.74 -12.80 0.11
N CYS A 347 -2.23 -12.89 1.34
CA CYS A 347 -1.56 -14.08 1.83
C CYS A 347 -1.48 -14.08 3.36
N LYS A 348 -1.22 -15.24 3.94
CA LYS A 348 -0.87 -15.40 5.36
C LYS A 348 0.64 -15.19 5.52
N ILE A 349 1.08 -14.47 6.55
CA ILE A 349 2.51 -14.38 6.87
C ILE A 349 2.99 -15.76 7.35
N PRO A 350 4.16 -16.26 6.91
CA PRO A 350 4.69 -17.55 7.34
C PRO A 350 4.82 -17.66 8.86
N GLU A 351 4.59 -18.86 9.41
CA GLU A 351 4.74 -19.11 10.85
C GLU A 351 6.20 -18.91 11.31
N PRO A 352 6.41 -18.45 12.56
CA PRO A 352 5.39 -18.14 13.56
C PRO A 352 4.67 -16.83 13.24
N ALA A 353 3.35 -16.82 13.44
CA ALA A 353 2.57 -15.58 13.55
C ALA A 353 3.27 -14.65 14.56
N ARG A 354 3.33 -13.37 14.26
CA ARG A 354 4.15 -12.35 14.88
C ARG A 354 3.39 -11.04 15.05
N LYS A 355 3.66 -10.35 16.15
CA LYS A 355 3.18 -8.98 16.43
C LYS A 355 4.36 -8.04 16.64
N ASP A 356 4.09 -6.75 16.58
CA ASP A 356 5.09 -5.70 16.81
C ASP A 356 6.36 -5.81 15.94
N TYR A 357 6.21 -6.36 14.74
CA TYR A 357 7.26 -6.38 13.73
C TYR A 357 7.33 -5.03 12.99
N THR A 358 8.42 -4.82 12.28
CA THR A 358 8.64 -3.62 11.45
C THR A 358 8.68 -4.00 9.99
N VAL A 359 8.11 -3.16 9.12
CA VAL A 359 8.12 -3.37 7.66
C VAL A 359 8.66 -2.14 6.95
N VAL A 360 9.40 -2.35 5.87
CA VAL A 360 9.88 -1.28 4.98
C VAL A 360 9.88 -1.77 3.53
N ALA A 361 9.44 -0.89 2.62
CA ALA A 361 9.35 -1.18 1.20
C ALA A 361 10.65 -0.86 0.44
N PHE A 362 11.10 -1.80 -0.38
CA PHE A 362 12.14 -1.67 -1.39
C PHE A 362 11.55 -1.98 -2.76
N GLU A 363 10.88 -0.98 -3.34
CA GLU A 363 10.15 -1.13 -4.62
C GLU A 363 9.05 -2.20 -4.50
N HIS A 364 9.14 -3.28 -5.29
CA HIS A 364 8.21 -4.40 -5.27
C HIS A 364 8.46 -5.38 -4.11
N LYS A 365 9.52 -5.19 -3.33
CA LYS A 365 9.87 -6.05 -2.20
C LYS A 365 9.58 -5.35 -0.89
N VAL A 366 9.13 -6.09 0.12
CA VAL A 366 8.93 -5.61 1.48
C VAL A 366 9.75 -6.45 2.42
N LEU A 367 10.59 -5.81 3.22
CA LEU A 367 11.31 -6.49 4.28
C LEU A 367 10.54 -6.35 5.60
N ILE A 368 10.46 -7.46 6.34
CA ILE A 368 9.78 -7.60 7.62
C ILE A 368 10.83 -8.05 8.64
N TRP A 369 11.06 -7.26 9.68
CA TRP A 369 12.05 -7.56 10.71
C TRP A 369 11.43 -7.85 12.07
N GLY A 370 11.94 -8.92 12.67
CA GLY A 370 11.74 -9.26 14.07
C GLY A 370 10.28 -9.37 14.46
N GLY A 371 9.96 -8.78 15.61
CA GLY A 371 8.66 -8.89 16.26
C GLY A 371 8.67 -9.90 17.39
N GLN A 372 7.48 -10.20 17.88
CA GLN A 372 7.25 -11.19 18.93
C GLN A 372 6.28 -12.24 18.41
N SER A 373 6.59 -13.51 18.59
CA SER A 373 5.70 -14.61 18.25
C SER A 373 4.36 -14.47 18.97
N ALA A 374 3.27 -14.52 18.23
CA ALA A 374 1.92 -14.45 18.76
C ALA A 374 1.53 -15.70 19.55
N THR A 375 2.19 -16.85 19.29
CA THR A 375 1.85 -18.15 19.90
C THR A 375 2.48 -18.33 21.28
N ASN A 376 3.77 -18.01 21.42
CA ASN A 376 4.55 -18.28 22.63
C ASN A 376 5.23 -17.03 23.22
N ASN A 377 5.01 -15.85 22.64
CA ASN A 377 5.62 -14.58 23.04
C ASN A 377 7.16 -14.54 22.95
N SER A 378 7.80 -15.46 22.22
CA SER A 378 9.26 -15.39 21.99
C SER A 378 9.60 -14.22 21.06
N LEU A 379 10.68 -13.49 21.36
CA LEU A 379 11.21 -12.47 20.45
C LEU A 379 11.80 -13.12 19.20
N LEU A 380 11.69 -12.45 18.06
CA LEU A 380 12.19 -12.92 16.77
C LEU A 380 13.31 -12.02 16.26
N ASP A 381 14.35 -12.63 15.68
CA ASP A 381 15.43 -11.99 14.92
C ASP A 381 15.26 -12.18 13.40
N SER A 382 14.40 -13.13 13.01
CA SER A 382 14.11 -13.47 11.62
C SER A 382 13.75 -12.25 10.77
N VAL A 383 14.23 -12.26 9.54
CA VAL A 383 13.90 -11.29 8.51
C VAL A 383 13.22 -12.00 7.35
N LEU A 384 12.09 -11.49 6.90
CA LEU A 384 11.35 -12.00 5.75
C LEU A 384 11.33 -10.93 4.65
N GLU A 385 11.59 -11.34 3.42
CA GLU A 385 11.30 -10.59 2.20
C GLU A 385 9.96 -11.07 1.65
N PHE A 386 9.06 -10.14 1.36
CA PHE A 386 7.79 -10.37 0.69
C PHE A 386 7.80 -9.67 -0.65
N ASP A 387 7.58 -10.40 -1.74
CA ASP A 387 7.45 -9.83 -3.07
C ASP A 387 5.98 -9.52 -3.36
N ILE A 388 5.66 -8.25 -3.56
CA ILE A 388 4.30 -7.74 -3.81
C ILE A 388 3.75 -8.25 -5.15
N ASN A 389 4.60 -8.57 -6.11
CA ASN A 389 4.17 -9.02 -7.42
C ASN A 389 3.86 -10.51 -7.44
N THR A 390 4.64 -11.33 -6.73
CA THR A 390 4.44 -12.79 -6.70
C THR A 390 3.62 -13.27 -5.49
N ASN A 391 3.46 -12.43 -4.46
CA ASN A 391 2.90 -12.78 -3.15
C ASN A 391 3.68 -13.89 -2.43
N GLU A 392 4.98 -13.99 -2.68
CA GLU A 392 5.84 -15.01 -2.08
C GLU A 392 6.72 -14.43 -0.97
N PHE A 393 7.03 -15.29 0.01
CA PHE A 393 7.95 -14.97 1.09
C PHE A 393 9.28 -15.69 0.90
N LYS A 394 10.36 -14.99 1.24
CA LYS A 394 11.71 -15.51 1.27
C LYS A 394 12.39 -15.14 2.59
N ALA A 395 13.06 -16.10 3.22
CA ALA A 395 13.87 -15.82 4.39
C ALA A 395 15.13 -15.04 4.01
N MET A 396 15.46 -14.03 4.80
CA MET A 396 16.66 -13.21 4.66
C MET A 396 17.57 -13.38 5.89
N PRO A 397 18.87 -13.03 5.79
CA PRO A 397 19.78 -13.07 6.93
C PRO A 397 19.19 -12.37 8.15
N ALA A 398 19.22 -13.07 9.29
CA ALA A 398 18.61 -12.65 10.54
C ALA A 398 19.34 -11.44 11.16
N LEU A 399 18.65 -10.75 12.06
CA LEU A 399 19.25 -9.70 12.87
C LEU A 399 20.24 -10.28 13.89
N PRO A 400 21.23 -9.49 14.36
CA PRO A 400 22.16 -9.93 15.40
C PRO A 400 21.50 -10.30 16.74
N CYS A 401 20.30 -9.78 16.99
CA CYS A 401 19.53 -10.10 18.19
C CYS A 401 18.03 -10.04 17.91
N ALA A 402 17.26 -10.87 18.63
CA ALA A 402 15.81 -10.89 18.55
C ALA A 402 15.21 -9.65 19.21
N VAL A 403 14.31 -8.97 18.51
CA VAL A 403 13.82 -7.64 18.90
C VAL A 403 12.40 -7.39 18.38
N HIS A 404 11.56 -6.75 19.19
CA HIS A 404 10.22 -6.31 18.81
C HIS A 404 10.02 -4.81 19.00
N SER A 405 8.96 -4.26 18.39
CA SER A 405 8.58 -2.83 18.49
C SER A 405 9.67 -1.86 18.01
N MET A 406 10.43 -2.23 16.99
CA MET A 406 11.38 -1.32 16.35
C MET A 406 10.65 -0.23 15.54
N ALA A 407 11.37 0.84 15.23
CA ALA A 407 11.05 1.74 14.13
C ALA A 407 12.06 1.52 13.00
N ALA A 408 11.70 1.90 11.76
CA ALA A 408 12.65 1.86 10.67
C ALA A 408 12.38 2.94 9.62
N VAL A 409 13.43 3.34 8.92
CA VAL A 409 13.35 4.21 7.75
C VAL A 409 14.16 3.62 6.60
N ARG A 410 13.71 3.86 5.37
CA ARG A 410 14.47 3.52 4.16
C ARG A 410 15.50 4.59 3.87
N TRP A 411 16.71 4.18 3.49
CA TRP A 411 17.75 5.04 2.96
C TRP A 411 18.42 4.37 1.76
N GLY A 412 17.96 4.69 0.55
CA GLY A 412 18.38 4.03 -0.68
C GLY A 412 18.04 2.53 -0.67
N ASP A 413 19.08 1.69 -0.80
CA ASP A 413 19.01 0.22 -0.69
C ASP A 413 19.25 -0.30 0.74
N GLN A 414 19.28 0.59 1.72
CA GLN A 414 19.44 0.24 3.14
C GLN A 414 18.14 0.52 3.90
N ALA A 415 17.90 -0.25 4.96
CA ALA A 415 16.99 0.12 6.04
C ALA A 415 17.81 0.48 7.27
N ILE A 416 17.40 1.50 8.00
CA ILE A 416 17.97 1.81 9.32
C ILE A 416 16.87 1.52 10.34
N LEU A 417 17.18 0.62 11.27
CA LEU A 417 16.31 0.09 12.31
C LEU A 417 16.71 0.72 13.65
N PHE A 418 15.73 1.13 14.44
CA PHE A 418 15.92 1.84 15.71
C PHE A 418 15.18 1.17 16.84
N GLY A 419 15.88 1.04 17.97
CA GLY A 419 15.28 0.73 19.26
C GLY A 419 14.60 -0.62 19.30
N GLY A 420 13.36 -0.64 19.83
CA GLY A 420 12.67 -1.86 20.21
C GLY A 420 13.15 -2.40 21.55
N PHE A 421 12.62 -3.54 21.99
CA PHE A 421 13.21 -4.26 23.13
C PHE A 421 13.78 -5.59 22.63
N ASP A 422 15.06 -5.81 22.88
CA ASP A 422 15.67 -7.12 22.73
C ASP A 422 15.50 -7.98 24.00
N GLN A 423 16.06 -9.18 24.00
CA GLN A 423 15.99 -10.12 25.13
C GLN A 423 16.64 -9.56 26.41
N ASP A 424 17.64 -8.69 26.28
CA ASP A 424 18.29 -8.01 27.41
C ASP A 424 17.52 -6.75 27.85
N GLY A 425 16.51 -6.35 27.09
CA GLY A 425 15.78 -5.10 27.24
C GLY A 425 16.56 -3.86 26.78
N GLN A 426 17.62 -4.03 25.99
CA GLN A 426 18.31 -2.91 25.34
C GLN A 426 17.43 -2.34 24.23
N SER A 427 17.33 -1.02 24.21
CA SER A 427 16.41 -0.29 23.31
C SER A 427 17.04 0.97 22.71
N ARG A 428 18.37 1.08 22.76
CA ARG A 428 19.14 2.17 22.14
C ARG A 428 19.88 1.74 20.88
N LYS A 429 19.91 0.42 20.59
CA LYS A 429 20.67 -0.12 19.46
C LYS A 429 20.08 0.37 18.14
N VAL A 430 20.97 0.58 17.17
CA VAL A 430 20.63 1.04 15.83
C VAL A 430 21.36 0.16 14.84
N TYR A 431 20.63 -0.39 13.88
CA TYR A 431 21.17 -1.28 12.87
C TYR A 431 20.89 -0.73 11.49
N MET A 432 21.88 -0.79 10.61
CA MET A 432 21.72 -0.58 9.19
C MET A 432 21.74 -1.94 8.50
N TYR A 433 20.69 -2.22 7.73
CA TYR A 433 20.46 -3.49 7.07
C TYR A 433 20.47 -3.28 5.56
N ASN A 434 21.35 -3.99 4.85
CA ASN A 434 21.40 -3.96 3.40
C ASN A 434 20.28 -4.84 2.82
N SER A 435 19.36 -4.24 2.04
CA SER A 435 18.19 -4.97 1.53
C SER A 435 18.54 -6.04 0.50
N LYS A 436 19.69 -5.91 -0.17
CA LYS A 436 20.14 -6.84 -1.24
C LYS A 436 20.94 -8.00 -0.68
N THR A 437 21.87 -7.74 0.24
CA THR A 437 22.79 -8.77 0.79
C THR A 437 22.35 -9.34 2.13
N GLY A 438 21.47 -8.63 2.85
CA GLY A 438 21.11 -8.94 4.24
C GLY A 438 22.20 -8.68 5.27
N THR A 439 23.31 -8.04 4.89
CA THR A 439 24.37 -7.69 5.83
C THR A 439 23.89 -6.62 6.80
N THR A 440 24.14 -6.82 8.09
CA THR A 440 23.79 -5.87 9.15
C THR A 440 25.05 -5.19 9.69
N THR A 441 24.99 -3.87 9.83
CA THR A 441 26.04 -3.06 10.46
C THR A 441 25.45 -2.29 11.63
N GLN A 442 26.09 -2.35 12.80
CA GLN A 442 25.66 -1.56 13.96
C GLN A 442 26.11 -0.10 13.81
N LEU A 443 25.17 0.82 14.01
CA LEU A 443 25.40 2.27 14.03
C LEU A 443 25.50 2.78 15.47
N PRO A 444 25.95 4.04 15.69
CA PRO A 444 25.94 4.66 17.01
C PRO A 444 24.55 4.60 17.65
N SER A 445 24.51 4.20 18.92
CA SER A 445 23.29 4.05 19.69
C SER A 445 22.58 5.39 19.90
N MET A 446 21.25 5.34 20.00
CA MET A 446 20.39 6.48 20.37
C MET A 446 20.77 7.05 21.74
N LEU A 447 20.43 8.33 21.96
CA LEU A 447 20.66 9.00 23.25
C LEU A 447 19.71 8.45 24.32
N GLU A 448 18.49 8.09 23.91
CA GLU A 448 17.44 7.62 24.82
C GLU A 448 16.92 6.23 24.45
N GLU A 449 16.50 5.48 25.47
CA GLU A 449 15.87 4.17 25.33
C GLU A 449 14.47 4.29 24.69
N ARG A 450 14.24 3.58 23.57
CA ARG A 450 12.96 3.67 22.85
C ARG A 450 12.51 2.33 22.28
N SER A 451 11.37 1.85 22.77
CA SER A 451 10.56 0.82 22.13
C SER A 451 9.23 1.42 21.66
N GLY A 452 8.76 1.02 20.48
CA GLY A 452 7.52 1.54 19.90
C GLY A 452 7.59 3.04 19.60
N CYS A 453 8.76 3.54 19.21
CA CYS A 453 8.92 4.91 18.71
C CYS A 453 8.47 5.03 17.25
N ALA A 454 8.40 6.27 16.77
CA ALA A 454 8.26 6.55 15.35
C ALA A 454 9.56 7.16 14.82
N ALA A 455 9.88 6.86 13.56
CA ALA A 455 11.06 7.41 12.89
C ALA A 455 10.69 7.86 11.47
N VAL A 456 11.26 8.98 11.05
CA VAL A 456 11.13 9.51 9.69
C VAL A 456 12.48 10.00 9.18
N ILE A 457 12.67 10.06 7.87
CA ILE A 457 13.88 10.62 7.25
C ILE A 457 13.50 11.83 6.41
N THR A 458 14.19 12.96 6.63
CA THR A 458 13.96 14.22 5.91
C THR A 458 15.30 14.85 5.55
N GLY A 459 15.52 15.08 4.25
CA GLY A 459 16.83 15.37 3.70
C GLY A 459 17.85 14.29 4.09
N ASN A 460 18.86 14.67 4.87
CA ASN A 460 19.92 13.78 5.33
C ASN A 460 19.87 13.54 6.85
N THR A 461 18.71 13.80 7.47
CA THR A 461 18.49 13.68 8.92
C THR A 461 17.34 12.72 9.20
N ILE A 462 17.59 11.78 10.10
CA ILE A 462 16.56 10.87 10.62
C ILE A 462 16.07 11.46 11.94
N VAL A 463 14.75 11.57 12.10
CA VAL A 463 14.13 12.04 13.33
C VAL A 463 13.43 10.87 14.00
N VAL A 464 13.82 10.56 15.23
CA VAL A 464 13.21 9.53 16.08
C VAL A 464 12.48 10.21 17.23
N MET A 465 11.22 9.83 17.44
CA MET A 465 10.33 10.53 18.37
C MET A 465 9.44 9.59 19.17
N GLY A 466 9.20 9.97 20.43
CA GLY A 466 8.34 9.23 21.34
C GLY A 466 8.85 7.83 21.66
N GLY A 467 7.92 6.91 21.88
CA GLY A 467 8.20 5.54 22.32
C GLY A 467 8.24 5.40 23.83
N ARG A 468 8.74 4.26 24.29
CA ARG A 468 8.82 3.88 25.70
C ARG A 468 10.22 3.36 26.03
N GLY A 469 10.90 4.00 26.98
CA GLY A 469 12.09 3.46 27.61
C GLY A 469 11.73 2.47 28.73
N LYS A 470 12.65 1.57 29.06
CA LYS A 470 12.46 0.60 30.16
C LYS A 470 12.42 1.33 31.50
N THR A 471 13.29 2.33 31.65
CA THR A 471 13.45 3.14 32.86
C THR A 471 12.59 4.40 32.87
N THR A 472 12.52 5.11 31.74
CA THR A 472 11.86 6.42 31.64
C THR A 472 10.35 6.35 31.40
N GLY A 473 9.83 5.17 31.02
CA GLY A 473 8.44 5.02 30.60
C GLY A 473 8.19 5.67 29.23
N ARG A 474 6.98 6.13 28.95
CA ARG A 474 6.66 6.81 27.69
C ARG A 474 7.24 8.21 27.68
N VAL A 475 7.79 8.62 26.54
CA VAL A 475 8.53 9.88 26.42
C VAL A 475 7.94 10.79 25.34
N ARG A 476 8.22 12.11 25.46
CA ARG A 476 7.92 13.14 24.45
C ARG A 476 9.17 13.68 23.75
N SER A 477 10.33 13.20 24.16
CA SER A 477 11.62 13.61 23.61
C SER A 477 11.75 13.19 22.14
N VAL A 478 12.56 13.96 21.43
CA VAL A 478 12.85 13.78 20.01
C VAL A 478 14.35 13.88 19.84
N GLU A 479 14.92 13.00 19.05
CA GLU A 479 16.34 13.00 18.71
C GLU A 479 16.51 12.85 17.20
N ALA A 480 17.58 13.45 16.70
CA ALA A 480 17.92 13.49 15.30
C ALA A 480 19.29 12.88 15.06
N PHE A 481 19.38 12.03 14.04
CA PHE A 481 20.61 11.41 13.58
C PHE A 481 20.99 11.95 12.20
N THR A 482 22.20 12.47 12.07
CA THR A 482 22.69 13.02 10.80
C THR A 482 23.48 11.96 10.04
N LEU A 483 23.01 11.59 8.86
CA LEU A 483 23.67 10.62 7.98
C LEU A 483 24.97 11.24 7.43
N GLY A 484 26.06 10.50 7.38
CA GLY A 484 27.40 11.01 7.02
C GLY A 484 28.18 11.65 8.18
N GLY A 485 27.51 12.21 9.19
CA GLY A 485 28.14 12.66 10.45
C GLY A 485 28.11 11.61 11.56
N TYR A 486 27.21 10.62 11.47
CA TYR A 486 27.00 9.55 12.45
C TYR A 486 26.81 10.05 13.90
N SER A 487 26.16 11.20 14.05
CA SER A 487 25.97 11.86 15.34
C SER A 487 24.50 12.04 15.68
N TRP A 488 24.18 11.79 16.96
CA TRP A 488 22.87 12.07 17.53
C TRP A 488 22.84 13.44 18.21
N ARG A 489 21.69 14.10 18.16
CA ARG A 489 21.40 15.32 18.93
C ARG A 489 19.93 15.37 19.32
N TYR A 490 19.61 16.05 20.42
CA TYR A 490 18.22 16.32 20.76
C TYR A 490 17.60 17.37 19.82
N LEU A 491 16.32 17.18 19.52
CA LEU A 491 15.43 18.19 18.96
C LEU A 491 14.46 18.69 20.03
N PRO A 492 13.77 19.80 19.79
CA PRO A 492 12.66 20.22 20.65
C PRO A 492 11.70 19.05 20.91
N ALA A 493 11.32 18.88 22.16
CA ALA A 493 10.40 17.82 22.55
C ALA A 493 8.97 18.13 22.06
N MET A 494 8.21 17.08 21.76
CA MET A 494 6.78 17.16 21.44
C MET A 494 6.02 17.76 22.64
N ASN A 495 4.83 18.29 22.37
CA ASN A 495 3.91 18.78 23.40
C ASN A 495 3.36 17.61 24.22
N ASP A 496 2.92 16.54 23.55
CA ASP A 496 2.35 15.37 24.20
C ASP A 496 3.34 14.21 24.29
N ILE A 497 3.22 13.39 25.34
CA ILE A 497 3.94 12.12 25.48
C ILE A 497 3.28 11.08 24.59
N ARG A 498 4.06 10.33 23.80
CA ARG A 498 3.51 9.40 22.80
C ARG A 498 4.25 8.08 22.81
N GLY A 499 3.56 6.98 23.12
CA GLY A 499 4.03 5.61 22.88
C GLY A 499 3.27 4.95 21.72
N LEU A 500 3.96 4.30 20.79
CA LEU A 500 3.39 3.79 19.52
C LEU A 500 2.66 4.87 18.67
N PRO A 501 3.24 6.07 18.48
CA PRO A 501 2.67 7.05 17.55
C PRO A 501 2.89 6.64 16.08
N ILE A 502 2.17 7.32 15.20
CA ILE A 502 2.49 7.37 13.77
C ILE A 502 3.24 8.67 13.45
N ALA A 503 4.16 8.63 12.49
CA ALA A 503 4.85 9.82 12.01
C ALA A 503 5.01 9.78 10.49
N THR A 504 4.98 10.96 9.87
CA THR A 504 5.17 11.14 8.43
C THR A 504 5.90 12.44 8.13
N VAL A 505 6.50 12.52 6.95
CA VAL A 505 7.10 13.75 6.42
C VAL A 505 6.06 14.43 5.53
N LEU A 506 5.88 15.74 5.72
CA LEU A 506 4.97 16.52 4.90
C LEU A 506 5.65 16.86 3.57
N PRO A 507 5.10 16.41 2.42
CA PRO A 507 5.65 16.77 1.12
C PRO A 507 5.67 18.28 0.97
N THR A 508 6.78 18.80 0.46
CA THR A 508 6.94 20.21 0.13
C THR A 508 5.78 20.68 -0.74
N ARG A 509 5.06 21.72 -0.28
CA ARG A 509 4.04 22.39 -1.09
C ARG A 509 4.76 22.98 -2.30
N ASN A 510 4.57 22.40 -3.47
CA ASN A 510 4.77 23.12 -4.72
C ASN A 510 3.72 24.23 -4.78
N ILE A 511 4.03 25.36 -4.14
CA ILE A 511 3.34 26.61 -4.38
C ILE A 511 3.65 26.95 -5.84
N ARG A 512 2.70 26.63 -6.73
CA ARG A 512 2.70 27.15 -8.09
C ARG A 512 2.25 28.60 -8.08
#